data_AF-A0A7G6WX60-F1
#
_entry.id   AF-A0A7G6WX60-F1
#
_cell.length_a   1.000
_cell.length_b   1.000
_cell.length_c   1.000
_cell.angle_alpha   90.00
_cell.angle_beta   90.00
_cell.angle_gamma   90.00
#
_symmetry.space_group_name_H-M   'P 1'
#
loop_
_entity.id
_entity.type
_entity.pdbx_description
1 polymer ?
#
loop_
_entity_poly.entity_id
_entity_poly.type
_entity_poly.pdbx_seq_one_letter_code
_entity_poly.pdbx_strand_id
1 'polypeptide(L)'
;MGGSEYAIRALRDDDPEVISAAMTAIGWNKPVSQYEKYVEQQRAGVRSVLVATVDDEYVGYVTVWWKSPYEPFNGIPEIQDFNVLPTRSSSRSSAVAGSAAR
;
A
#
# COMPACT_ATOMS: atom_id res chain seq x y z
N MET A 1 -1.90 4.60 -28.90
CA MET A 1 -1.71 3.61 -27.83
C MET A 1 -1.57 4.39 -26.54
N GLY A 2 -2.59 4.38 -25.67
CA GLY A 2 -2.44 4.93 -24.33
C GLY A 2 -1.66 3.93 -23.49
N GLY A 3 -0.56 4.35 -22.87
CA GLY A 3 0.13 3.53 -21.87
C GLY A 3 -0.62 3.61 -20.53
N SER A 4 -0.44 2.61 -19.66
CA SER A 4 -0.90 2.71 -18.27
C SER A 4 -0.11 3.79 -17.54
N GLU A 5 -0.79 4.53 -16.66
CA GLU A 5 -0.19 5.53 -15.79
C GLU A 5 0.27 4.90 -14.49
N TYR A 6 1.56 5.03 -14.18
CA TYR A 6 2.15 4.52 -12.96
C TYR A 6 2.46 5.69 -12.02
N ALA A 7 2.03 5.60 -10.77
CA ALA A 7 2.37 6.60 -9.76
C ALA A 7 2.87 5.95 -8.47
N ILE A 8 3.84 6.62 -7.85
CA ILE A 8 4.27 6.35 -6.47
C ILE A 8 3.96 7.59 -5.65
N ARG A 9 3.28 7.41 -4.53
CA ARG A 9 2.88 8.51 -3.64
C ARG A 9 2.99 8.11 -2.18
N ALA A 10 3.00 9.09 -1.29
CA ALA A 10 2.86 8.83 0.14
C ALA A 10 1.51 8.18 0.44
N LEU A 11 1.47 7.38 1.52
CA LEU A 11 0.22 6.88 2.11
C LEU A 11 -0.65 8.05 2.56
N ARG A 12 -1.93 8.01 2.20
CA ARG A 12 -2.96 9.00 2.53
C ARG A 12 -3.93 8.42 3.57
N ASP A 13 -4.76 9.28 4.13
CA ASP A 13 -5.69 8.91 5.21
C ASP A 13 -6.83 7.98 4.75
N ASP A 14 -7.12 7.95 3.45
CA ASP A 14 -8.14 7.13 2.80
C ASP A 14 -7.63 5.77 2.30
N ASP A 15 -6.30 5.58 2.23
CA ASP A 15 -5.69 4.33 1.80
C ASP A 15 -5.86 3.12 2.75
N PRO A 16 -5.93 3.25 4.09
CA PRO A 16 -6.02 2.11 5.01
C PRO A 16 -7.11 1.09 4.67
N GLU A 17 -8.30 1.57 4.30
CA GLU A 17 -9.43 0.74 3.88
C GLU A 17 -9.13 0.01 2.57
N VAL A 18 -8.62 0.72 1.57
CA VAL A 18 -8.27 0.17 0.24
C VAL A 18 -7.21 -0.93 0.37
N ILE A 19 -6.15 -0.67 1.13
CA ILE A 19 -5.04 -1.60 1.31
C ILE A 19 -5.50 -2.84 2.12
N SER A 20 -6.24 -2.64 3.21
CA SER A 20 -6.77 -3.74 4.03
C SER A 20 -7.69 -4.65 3.22
N ALA A 21 -8.58 -4.07 2.42
CA ALA A 21 -9.48 -4.83 1.55
C ALA A 21 -8.70 -5.64 0.49
N ALA A 22 -7.74 -4.99 -0.19
CA ALA A 22 -6.92 -5.65 -1.22
C ALA A 22 -6.09 -6.82 -0.65
N MET A 23 -5.47 -6.64 0.52
CA MET A 23 -4.69 -7.67 1.19
C MET A 23 -5.58 -8.83 1.68
N THR A 24 -6.76 -8.51 2.19
CA THR A 24 -7.76 -9.52 2.58
C THR A 24 -8.19 -10.36 1.37
N ALA A 25 -8.39 -9.72 0.21
CA ALA A 25 -8.80 -10.40 -1.02
C ALA A 25 -7.76 -11.42 -1.53
N ILE A 26 -6.48 -11.25 -1.18
CA ILE A 26 -5.39 -12.20 -1.48
C ILE A 26 -5.03 -13.11 -0.29
N GLY A 27 -5.87 -13.16 0.74
CA GLY A 27 -5.75 -14.09 1.87
C GLY A 27 -4.84 -13.62 3.01
N TRP A 28 -4.41 -12.36 3.01
CA TRP A 28 -3.58 -11.80 4.08
C TRP A 28 -4.44 -11.02 5.08
N ASN A 29 -4.35 -11.38 6.36
CA ASN A 29 -5.00 -10.63 7.44
C ASN A 29 -4.14 -9.42 7.84
N LYS A 30 -4.40 -8.27 7.22
CA LYS A 30 -3.77 -6.99 7.56
C LYS A 30 -4.86 -5.96 7.85
N PRO A 31 -5.25 -5.76 9.12
CA PRO A 31 -6.39 -4.94 9.48
C PRO A 31 -6.15 -3.45 9.17
N VAL A 32 -7.23 -2.70 8.93
CA VAL A 32 -7.21 -1.24 8.71
C VAL A 32 -6.37 -0.51 9.76
N SER A 33 -6.50 -0.89 11.03
CA SER A 33 -5.77 -0.30 12.16
C SER A 33 -4.24 -0.38 12.06
N GLN A 34 -3.72 -1.36 11.34
CA GLN A 34 -2.28 -1.44 11.05
C GLN A 34 -1.84 -0.28 10.14
N TYR A 35 -2.63 0.04 9.12
CA TYR A 35 -2.31 1.10 8.17
C TYR A 35 -2.64 2.50 8.72
N GLU A 36 -3.66 2.64 9.57
CA GLU A 36 -3.90 3.87 10.34
C GLU A 36 -2.68 4.22 11.21
N LYS A 37 -2.11 3.22 11.90
CA LYS A 37 -0.86 3.38 12.65
C LYS A 37 0.29 3.79 11.73
N TYR A 38 0.35 3.29 10.50
CA TYR A 38 1.37 3.70 9.54
C TYR A 38 1.21 5.17 9.12
N VAL A 39 -0.03 5.66 8.96
CA VAL A 39 -0.31 7.08 8.71
C VAL A 39 0.22 7.95 9.86
N GLU A 40 -0.06 7.58 11.11
CA GLU A 40 0.44 8.30 12.30
C GLU A 40 1.98 8.32 12.34
N GLN A 41 2.61 7.16 12.12
CA GLN A 41 4.08 7.06 12.09
C GLN A 41 4.69 7.85 10.94
N GLN A 42 4.00 7.95 9.80
CA GLN A 42 4.44 8.74 8.67
C GLN A 42 4.41 10.24 8.98
N ARG A 43 3.33 10.71 9.60
CA ARG A 43 3.22 12.10 10.07
C ARG A 43 4.28 12.44 11.12
N ALA A 44 4.64 11.47 11.96
CA ALA A 44 5.69 11.62 12.96
C ALA A 44 7.13 11.53 12.40
N GLY A 45 7.31 11.24 11.11
CA GLY A 45 8.63 11.06 10.50
C GLY A 45 9.35 9.77 10.92
N VAL A 46 8.65 8.86 11.60
CA VAL A 46 9.19 7.58 12.08
C VAL A 46 9.31 6.60 10.92
N ARG A 47 8.31 6.55 10.04
CA ARG A 47 8.19 5.66 8.88
C ARG A 47 7.88 6.48 7.63
N SER A 48 8.24 5.99 6.46
CA SER A 48 7.62 6.44 5.21
C SER A 48 6.91 5.25 4.58
N VAL A 49 5.70 5.46 4.06
CA VAL A 49 4.96 4.45 3.31
C VAL A 49 4.73 4.97 1.91
N LEU A 50 5.25 4.24 0.92
CA LEU A 50 5.09 4.56 -0.48
C LEU A 50 4.08 3.60 -1.08
N VAL A 51 2.98 4.15 -1.57
CA VAL A 51 1.88 3.44 -2.22
C VAL A 51 2.06 3.55 -3.72
N ALA A 52 1.96 2.41 -4.40
CA ALA A 52 2.02 2.31 -5.84
C ALA A 52 0.62 2.15 -6.43
N THR A 53 0.35 2.89 -7.51
CA THR A 53 -0.89 2.77 -8.29
C THR A 53 -0.60 2.58 -9.78
N VAL A 54 -1.54 1.90 -10.46
CA VAL A 54 -1.61 1.79 -11.92
C VAL A 54 -2.99 2.25 -12.35
N ASP A 55 -3.08 3.28 -13.21
CA ASP A 55 -4.35 3.87 -13.64
C ASP A 55 -5.25 4.23 -12.42
N ASP A 56 -4.63 4.85 -11.40
CA ASP A 56 -5.18 5.18 -10.07
C ASP A 56 -5.62 3.99 -9.18
N GLU A 57 -5.46 2.75 -9.64
CA GLU A 57 -5.75 1.55 -8.85
C GLU A 57 -4.56 1.14 -7.99
N TYR A 58 -4.81 0.81 -6.71
CA TYR A 58 -3.80 0.32 -5.78
C TYR A 58 -3.19 -1.01 -6.24
N VAL A 59 -1.85 -1.08 -6.33
CA VAL A 59 -1.14 -2.31 -6.71
C VAL A 59 -0.11 -2.78 -5.69
N GLY A 60 0.23 -1.97 -4.69
CA GLY A 60 1.21 -2.35 -3.69
C GLY A 60 1.69 -1.21 -2.80
N TYR A 61 2.50 -1.55 -1.81
CA TYR A 61 3.15 -0.60 -0.93
C TYR A 61 4.53 -1.08 -0.46
N VAL A 62 5.37 -0.13 -0.09
CA VAL A 62 6.61 -0.38 0.65
C VAL A 62 6.65 0.51 1.89
N THR A 63 7.14 -0.02 3.00
CA THR A 63 7.40 0.77 4.21
C THR A 63 8.89 0.87 4.47
N VAL A 64 9.36 2.08 4.74
CA VAL A 64 10.73 2.37 5.13
C VAL A 64 10.75 2.90 6.55
N TRP A 65 11.53 2.27 7.43
CA TRP A 65 11.81 2.76 8.77
C TRP A 65 13.19 3.40 8.77
N TRP A 66 13.26 4.73 8.91
CA TRP A 66 14.51 5.49 8.72
C TRP A 66 15.53 5.24 9.82
N LYS A 67 15.05 4.90 11.02
CA LYS A 67 15.86 4.48 12.16
C LYS A 67 15.24 3.22 12.73
N SER A 68 15.64 2.07 12.20
CA SER A 68 15.13 0.81 12.73
C SER A 68 15.63 0.57 14.16
N PRO A 69 14.77 0.09 15.08
CA PRO A 69 15.18 -0.42 16.38
C PRO A 69 15.63 -1.90 16.31
N TYR A 70 15.53 -2.54 15.15
CA TYR A 70 15.95 -3.93 14.96
C TYR A 70 17.46 -4.00 14.80
N GLU A 71 18.14 -4.75 15.68
CA GLU A 71 19.60 -4.86 15.78
C GLU A 71 20.35 -4.91 14.43
N PRO A 72 20.00 -5.80 13.48
CA PRO A 72 20.69 -5.87 12.18
C PRO A 72 20.61 -4.58 11.33
N PHE A 73 19.62 -3.74 11.57
CA PHE A 73 19.41 -2.46 10.88
C PHE A 73 19.46 -1.25 11.83
N ASN A 74 19.99 -1.43 13.04
CA ASN A 74 19.95 -0.37 14.04
C ASN A 74 20.72 0.87 13.56
N GLY A 75 20.00 1.99 13.52
CA GLY A 75 20.56 3.27 13.06
C GLY A 75 20.67 3.45 11.55
N ILE A 76 20.21 2.50 10.73
CA ILE A 76 20.12 2.64 9.27
C ILE A 76 18.67 2.46 8.76
N PRO A 77 18.36 2.91 7.53
CA PRO A 77 17.05 2.69 6.95
C PRO A 77 16.77 1.21 6.67
N GLU A 78 15.58 0.75 7.04
CA GLU A 78 15.10 -0.62 6.83
C GLU A 78 13.82 -0.64 5.97
N ILE A 79 13.78 -1.50 4.96
CA ILE A 79 12.52 -1.85 4.28
C ILE A 79 11.86 -2.97 5.08
N GLN A 80 10.84 -2.63 5.88
CA GLN A 80 10.16 -3.61 6.73
C GLN A 80 9.13 -4.45 5.96
N ASP A 81 8.38 -3.80 5.07
CA ASP A 81 7.34 -4.43 4.26
C ASP A 81 7.55 -4.03 2.79
N PHE A 82 7.50 -5.01 1.88
CA PHE A 82 7.44 -4.79 0.43
C PHE A 82 6.37 -5.69 -0.17
N ASN A 83 5.18 -5.13 -0.41
CA ASN A 83 4.02 -5.90 -0.85
C ASN A 83 3.55 -5.40 -2.21
N VAL A 84 3.43 -6.33 -3.16
CA VAL A 84 2.87 -6.10 -4.48
C VAL A 84 1.74 -7.11 -4.66
N LEU A 85 0.58 -6.64 -5.09
CA LEU A 85 -0.52 -7.52 -5.41
C LEU A 85 -0.11 -8.44 -6.56
N PRO A 86 -0.41 -9.75 -6.50
CA PRO A 86 -0.13 -10.65 -7.59
C PRO A 86 -0.84 -10.14 -8.85
N THR A 87 -0.07 -9.90 -9.91
CA THR A 87 -0.66 -9.55 -11.20
C THR A 87 -1.50 -10.73 -11.67
N ARG A 88 -2.78 -10.48 -11.96
CA ARG A 88 -3.63 -11.47 -12.59
C ARG A 88 -3.24 -11.53 -14.06
N SER A 89 -2.21 -12.30 -14.38
CA SER A 89 -1.91 -12.65 -15.78
C SER A 89 -3.08 -13.44 -16.33
N SER A 90 -3.99 -12.79 -17.06
CA SER A 90 -4.82 -13.36 -18.12
C SER A 90 -5.84 -12.34 -18.60
N SER A 91 -5.85 -12.10 -19.91
CA SER A 91 -6.92 -11.50 -20.69
C SER A 91 -8.32 -11.72 -20.10
N ARG A 92 -8.84 -10.75 -19.34
CA ARG A 92 -10.28 -10.55 -19.11
C ARG A 92 -10.52 -9.29 -18.29
N SER A 93 -11.09 -8.31 -18.97
CA SER A 93 -11.74 -7.14 -18.39
C SER A 93 -12.97 -7.55 -17.55
N SER A 94 -13.47 -6.57 -16.77
CA SER A 94 -14.66 -6.55 -15.91
C SER A 94 -14.42 -6.97 -14.46
N ALA A 95 -14.81 -6.21 -13.43
CA ALA A 95 -15.40 -4.88 -13.37
C ALA A 95 -15.22 -4.37 -11.92
N VAL A 96 -14.79 -3.12 -11.75
CA VAL A 96 -15.06 -2.37 -10.51
C VAL A 96 -16.49 -1.86 -10.64
N ALA A 97 -17.38 -2.38 -9.81
CA ALA A 97 -18.69 -1.80 -9.56
C ALA A 97 -18.87 -1.64 -8.05
N GLY A 98 -18.28 -0.56 -7.52
CA GLY A 98 -18.63 -0.01 -6.21
C GLY A 98 -19.43 1.27 -6.40
N SER A 99 -20.70 1.16 -6.80
CA SER A 99 -21.65 2.29 -6.78
C SER A 99 -22.32 2.32 -5.41
N ALA A 100 -21.87 3.22 -4.54
CA ALA A 100 -22.59 3.64 -3.35
C ALA A 100 -22.80 5.16 -3.40
N ALA A 101 -23.85 5.60 -4.08
CA ALA A 101 -24.48 6.91 -3.87
C ALA A 101 -25.83 6.98 -4.61
N ARG A 102 -26.92 6.66 -3.90
CA ARG A 102 -28.15 7.48 -3.78
C ARG A 102 -29.16 6.77 -2.91
#